data_AF-F2IAQ8-F1
#
_entry.id   AF-F2IAQ8-F1
#
_cell.length_a   1.000
_cell.length_b   1.000
_cell.length_c   1.000
_cell.angle_alpha   90.00
_cell.angle_beta   90.00
_cell.angle_gamma   90.00
#
_symmetry.space_group_name_H-M   'P 1'
#
loop_
_entity.id
_entity.type
_entity.pdbx_description
1 polymer ?
#
loop_
_entity_poly.entity_id
_entity_poly.type
_entity_poly.pdbx_seq_one_letter_code
_entity_poly.pdbx_strand_id
1 'polypeptide(L)'
;MKMMKLFISLLFVSLVIFSCGDSKGKKSVQKLLSNYEKLVQYCTDKNQTLDHYTTIIVINEIGTCINCNNIFSKSQGKNLDSDSILFIVSGIGTKVDLSAYVDRKAPNLIYDDSAGFDTLNIVKSCAIITISGKKINSIEEINVKNVYEVSNRGQGVN
;
A
#
# COMPACT_ATOMS: atom_id res chain seq x y z
N MET A 1 -47.01 34.81 -29.03
CA MET A 1 -47.01 33.33 -28.84
C MET A 1 -47.78 33.05 -27.55
N LYS A 2 -49.09 32.83 -27.53
CA LYS A 2 -49.91 31.72 -28.08
C LYS A 2 -49.55 30.33 -27.49
N MET A 3 -50.38 29.91 -26.53
CA MET A 3 -50.82 28.54 -26.16
C MET A 3 -49.76 27.57 -25.62
N MET A 4 -50.03 26.70 -24.62
CA MET A 4 -51.19 25.82 -24.41
C MET A 4 -51.14 25.30 -22.95
N LYS A 5 -52.11 25.58 -22.06
CA LYS A 5 -53.27 24.72 -21.69
C LYS A 5 -52.94 23.21 -21.57
N LEU A 6 -52.93 22.63 -20.36
CA LEU A 6 -54.10 22.11 -19.61
C LEU A 6 -54.46 20.67 -19.99
N PHE A 7 -54.19 19.68 -19.13
CA PHE A 7 -54.94 18.42 -18.92
C PHE A 7 -54.52 17.87 -17.53
N ILE A 8 -55.33 18.02 -16.47
CA ILE A 8 -56.45 17.12 -16.07
C ILE A 8 -55.89 15.72 -15.74
N SER A 9 -55.59 15.40 -14.48
CA SER A 9 -56.53 14.91 -13.44
C SER A 9 -57.33 13.68 -13.89
N LEU A 10 -56.83 12.47 -13.60
CA LEU A 10 -57.46 11.13 -13.52
C LEU A 10 -56.25 10.17 -13.57
N LEU A 11 -55.96 9.22 -12.68
CA LEU A 11 -56.83 8.26 -12.02
C LEU A 11 -56.03 7.60 -10.88
N PHE A 12 -56.69 7.37 -9.76
CA PHE A 12 -56.32 6.44 -8.69
C PHE A 12 -56.11 5.01 -9.21
N VAL A 13 -55.42 4.19 -8.40
CA VAL A 13 -55.28 2.71 -8.47
C VAL A 13 -54.27 2.23 -9.53
N SER A 14 -53.09 1.72 -9.18
CA SER A 14 -52.87 0.48 -8.41
C SER A 14 -51.61 0.59 -7.54
N LEU A 15 -51.71 0.61 -6.21
CA LEU A 15 -51.64 -0.60 -5.36
C LEU A 15 -51.13 -1.88 -6.08
N VAL A 16 -49.82 -1.95 -6.30
CA VAL A 16 -49.07 -3.22 -6.36
C VAL A 16 -47.87 -3.03 -5.45
N ILE A 17 -48.00 -3.25 -4.14
CA ILE A 17 -47.67 -4.52 -3.47
C ILE A 17 -46.45 -5.25 -4.09
N PHE A 18 -45.37 -4.55 -4.44
CA PHE A 18 -44.07 -5.21 -4.55
C PHE A 18 -43.39 -5.25 -3.18
N SER A 19 -43.82 -6.28 -2.45
CA SER A 19 -42.96 -7.20 -1.73
C SER A 19 -41.99 -6.55 -0.73
N CYS A 20 -42.30 -6.77 0.56
CA CYS A 20 -41.28 -7.00 1.57
C CYS A 20 -40.37 -8.14 1.08
N GLY A 21 -39.39 -7.78 0.25
CA GLY A 21 -38.27 -8.63 -0.10
C GLY A 21 -37.45 -8.79 1.16
N ASP A 22 -37.69 -9.91 1.83
CA ASP A 22 -36.90 -10.50 2.91
C ASP A 22 -35.45 -10.01 2.84
N SER A 23 -35.15 -8.98 3.64
CA SER A 23 -33.81 -8.44 3.80
C SER A 23 -33.06 -9.42 4.69
N LYS A 24 -32.91 -10.67 4.24
CA LYS A 24 -31.88 -11.56 4.72
C LYS A 24 -30.60 -10.82 4.45
N GLY A 25 -30.07 -10.19 5.49
CA GLY A 25 -28.83 -9.45 5.46
C GLY A 25 -27.79 -10.30 4.74
N LYS A 26 -27.57 -9.98 3.47
CA LYS A 26 -26.33 -10.33 2.79
C LYS A 26 -25.31 -9.56 3.59
N LYS A 27 -24.78 -10.18 4.66
CA LYS A 27 -23.48 -9.80 5.20
C LYS A 27 -22.60 -9.79 3.97
N SER A 28 -22.30 -8.60 3.48
CA SER A 28 -21.38 -8.41 2.38
C SER A 28 -20.13 -9.15 2.82
N VAL A 29 -19.89 -10.32 2.22
CA VAL A 29 -18.63 -11.03 2.41
C VAL A 29 -17.63 -10.11 1.75
N GLN A 30 -17.09 -9.19 2.54
CA GLN A 30 -16.08 -8.25 2.08
C GLN A 30 -14.91 -9.13 1.68
N LYS A 31 -14.69 -9.26 0.37
CA LYS A 31 -13.62 -10.08 -0.18
C LYS A 31 -12.33 -9.64 0.50
N LEU A 32 -11.76 -10.49 1.35
CA LEU A 32 -10.50 -10.21 2.02
C LEU A 32 -9.41 -10.23 0.94
N LEU A 33 -8.85 -9.07 0.65
CA LEU A 33 -7.75 -8.97 -0.30
C LEU A 33 -6.50 -9.67 0.26
N SER A 34 -5.83 -10.42 -0.60
CA SER A 34 -4.50 -10.95 -0.32
C SER A 34 -3.49 -9.81 -0.13
N ASN A 35 -2.37 -10.08 0.56
CA ASN A 35 -1.34 -9.04 0.76
C ASN A 35 -0.78 -8.51 -0.56
N TYR A 36 -0.69 -9.35 -1.60
CA TYR A 36 -0.28 -8.90 -2.93
C TYR A 36 -1.33 -7.97 -3.56
N GLU A 37 -2.62 -8.30 -3.49
CA GLU A 37 -3.69 -7.42 -4.01
C GLU A 37 -3.71 -6.07 -3.26
N LYS A 38 -3.55 -6.07 -1.93
CA LYS A 38 -3.43 -4.84 -1.13
C LYS A 38 -2.26 -3.97 -1.59
N LEU A 39 -1.11 -4.59 -1.85
CA LEU A 39 0.11 -3.91 -2.28
C LEU A 39 -0.06 -3.32 -3.69
N VAL A 40 -0.64 -4.09 -4.63
CA VAL A 40 -0.96 -3.61 -5.98
C VAL A 40 -1.91 -2.42 -5.92
N GLN A 41 -2.97 -2.50 -5.11
CA GLN A 41 -3.91 -1.40 -4.94
C GLN A 41 -3.21 -0.16 -4.39
N TYR A 42 -2.44 -0.31 -3.31
CA TYR A 42 -1.70 0.79 -2.70
C TYR A 42 -0.73 1.48 -3.68
N CYS A 43 0.04 0.69 -4.43
CA CYS A 43 0.94 1.24 -5.44
C CYS A 43 0.17 1.95 -6.55
N THR A 44 -0.95 1.38 -7.01
CA THR A 44 -1.81 1.99 -8.03
C THR A 44 -2.36 3.34 -7.57
N ASP A 45 -2.82 3.43 -6.32
CA ASP A 45 -3.32 4.67 -5.72
C ASP A 45 -2.24 5.77 -5.62
N LYS A 46 -0.96 5.37 -5.61
CA LYS A 46 0.22 6.26 -5.64
C LYS A 46 0.80 6.47 -7.04
N ASN A 47 0.09 6.04 -8.10
CA ASN A 47 0.54 6.08 -9.51
C ASN A 47 1.81 5.27 -9.79
N GLN A 48 2.03 4.16 -9.06
CA GLN A 48 3.14 3.24 -9.24
C GLN A 48 2.66 1.86 -9.68
N THR A 49 3.36 1.23 -10.62
CA THR A 49 3.14 -0.17 -11.01
C THR A 49 4.18 -1.09 -10.37
N LEU A 50 3.84 -2.38 -10.19
CA LEU A 50 4.76 -3.38 -9.64
C LEU A 50 5.45 -4.26 -10.68
N ASP A 51 5.13 -4.09 -11.97
CA ASP A 51 5.46 -5.07 -13.02
C ASP A 51 6.96 -5.31 -13.22
N HIS A 52 7.81 -4.32 -12.93
CA HIS A 52 9.26 -4.40 -13.11
C HIS A 52 10.05 -4.52 -11.79
N TYR A 53 9.39 -4.49 -10.64
CA TYR A 53 10.06 -4.61 -9.34
C TYR A 53 10.06 -6.06 -8.85
N THR A 54 11.25 -6.58 -8.56
CA THR A 54 11.42 -7.89 -7.92
C THR A 54 11.48 -7.78 -6.40
N THR A 55 11.77 -6.59 -5.89
CA THR A 55 11.98 -6.32 -4.48
C THR A 55 11.28 -5.03 -4.10
N ILE A 56 10.62 -5.03 -2.94
CA ILE A 56 10.14 -3.83 -2.29
C ILE A 56 10.86 -3.69 -0.95
N ILE A 57 11.47 -2.53 -0.73
CA ILE A 57 12.06 -2.14 0.54
C ILE A 57 11.07 -1.21 1.23
N VAL A 58 10.58 -1.64 2.39
CA VAL A 58 9.73 -0.82 3.25
C VAL A 58 10.61 -0.22 4.34
N ILE A 59 10.67 1.11 4.37
CA ILE A 59 11.23 1.88 5.49
C ILE A 59 10.06 2.49 6.24
N ASN A 60 9.87 2.12 7.51
CA ASN A 60 8.82 2.70 8.33
C ASN A 60 9.33 3.05 9.73
N GLU A 61 8.58 3.91 10.41
CA GLU A 61 8.90 4.38 11.76
C GLU A 61 8.23 3.53 12.87
N ILE A 62 7.61 2.42 12.48
CA ILE A 62 6.94 1.49 13.36
C ILE A 62 7.82 0.27 13.66
N GLY A 63 7.44 -0.50 14.68
CA GLY A 63 8.14 -1.70 15.10
C GLY A 63 8.88 -1.55 16.42
N THR A 64 9.44 -2.66 16.89
CA THR A 64 10.01 -2.77 18.25
C THR A 64 11.50 -2.44 18.32
N CYS A 65 12.21 -2.43 17.19
CA CYS A 65 13.64 -2.13 17.15
C CYS A 65 13.94 -0.90 16.27
N ILE A 66 13.74 0.30 16.83
CA ILE A 66 14.04 1.56 16.14
C ILE A 66 15.51 1.65 15.70
N ASN A 67 16.45 1.16 16.52
CA ASN A 67 17.87 1.13 16.14
C ASN A 67 18.11 0.21 14.93
N CYS A 68 17.42 -0.94 14.85
CA CYS A 68 17.52 -1.83 13.71
C CYS A 68 16.98 -1.18 12.44
N ASN A 69 15.83 -0.51 12.54
CA ASN A 69 15.23 0.23 11.42
C ASN A 69 16.16 1.34 10.92
N ASN A 70 16.85 2.06 11.82
CA ASN A 70 17.84 3.09 11.44
C ASN A 70 19.05 2.49 10.71
N ILE A 71 19.65 1.40 11.23
CA ILE A 71 20.77 0.72 10.57
C ILE A 71 20.36 0.23 9.18
N PHE A 72 19.18 -0.37 9.08
CA PHE A 72 18.64 -0.85 7.82
C PHE A 72 18.34 0.29 6.84
N SER A 73 17.63 1.33 7.27
CA SER A 73 17.33 2.54 6.47
C SER A 73 18.61 3.12 5.86
N LYS A 74 19.62 3.37 6.71
CA LYS A 74 20.92 3.89 6.26
C LYS A 74 21.62 2.97 5.26
N SER A 75 21.56 1.65 5.47
CA SER A 75 22.22 0.69 4.57
C SER A 75 21.54 0.58 3.21
N GLN A 76 20.21 0.75 3.15
CA GLN A 76 19.44 0.65 1.91
C GLN A 76 19.40 1.94 1.10
N GLY A 77 19.69 3.11 1.70
CA GLY A 77 19.75 4.39 0.97
C GLY A 77 20.71 4.39 -0.24
N LYS A 78 21.73 3.53 -0.24
CA LYS A 78 22.64 3.35 -1.39
C LYS A 78 22.04 2.60 -2.58
N ASN A 79 20.92 1.90 -2.38
CA ASN A 79 20.25 1.09 -3.41
C ASN A 79 19.13 1.87 -4.13
N LEU A 80 18.98 3.17 -3.85
CA LEU A 80 17.90 4.00 -4.37
C LEU A 80 17.92 4.17 -5.90
N ASP A 81 19.07 3.97 -6.55
CA ASP A 81 19.16 4.02 -8.03
C ASP A 81 18.87 2.67 -8.70
N SER A 82 18.41 1.66 -7.94
CA SER A 82 18.12 0.34 -8.50
C SER A 82 16.76 0.30 -9.21
N ASP A 83 16.78 -0.05 -10.49
CA ASP A 83 15.56 -0.19 -11.31
C ASP A 83 14.67 -1.38 -10.91
N SER A 84 15.21 -2.35 -10.16
CA SER A 84 14.48 -3.56 -9.73
C SER A 84 13.95 -3.49 -8.30
N ILE A 85 14.22 -2.39 -7.58
CA ILE A 85 13.81 -2.18 -6.19
C ILE A 85 12.86 -0.99 -6.12
N LEU A 86 11.67 -1.20 -5.57
CA LEU A 86 10.75 -0.13 -5.15
C LEU A 86 10.96 0.17 -3.67
N PHE A 87 11.08 1.44 -3.33
CA PHE A 87 11.09 1.91 -1.95
C PHE A 87 9.72 2.44 -1.56
N ILE A 88 9.22 2.01 -0.40
CA ILE A 88 8.06 2.59 0.27
C ILE A 88 8.56 3.16 1.59
N VAL A 89 8.58 4.48 1.69
CA VAL A 89 9.03 5.19 2.89
C VAL A 89 7.82 5.78 3.59
N SER A 90 7.43 5.15 4.70
CA SER A 90 6.24 5.47 5.50
C SER A 90 6.63 6.20 6.79
N GLY A 91 6.08 7.39 7.00
CA GLY A 91 6.34 8.25 8.16
C GLY A 91 7.06 9.56 7.83
N ILE A 92 7.43 10.29 8.89
CA ILE A 92 7.91 11.68 8.80
C ILE A 92 9.37 11.87 9.28
N GLY A 93 10.04 10.80 9.67
CA GLY A 93 11.46 10.81 10.08
C GLY A 93 11.71 11.22 11.53
N THR A 94 10.73 11.03 12.41
CA THR A 94 10.87 11.32 13.86
C THR A 94 11.63 10.24 14.65
N LYS A 95 11.61 8.99 14.17
CA LYS A 95 12.22 7.83 14.86
C LYS A 95 13.27 7.13 14.01
N VAL A 96 13.06 7.11 12.69
CA VAL A 96 13.99 6.50 11.74
C VAL A 96 14.56 7.59 10.86
N ASP A 97 15.88 7.59 10.69
CA ASP A 97 16.56 8.52 9.79
C ASP A 97 16.16 8.22 8.34
N LEU A 98 15.41 9.16 7.76
CA LEU A 98 14.93 9.12 6.38
C LEU A 98 15.73 10.06 5.46
N SER A 99 16.81 10.68 5.94
CA SER A 99 17.57 11.71 5.21
C SER A 99 18.09 11.25 3.84
N ALA A 100 18.43 9.96 3.70
CA ALA A 100 18.88 9.38 2.43
C ALA A 100 17.80 9.38 1.34
N TYR A 101 16.54 9.46 1.75
CA TYR A 101 15.40 9.46 0.87
C TYR A 101 14.99 10.91 0.61
N VAL A 102 14.85 11.72 1.68
CA VAL A 102 14.23 13.06 1.63
C VAL A 102 14.87 13.92 0.53
N ASP A 103 14.03 14.66 -0.20
CA ASP A 103 14.38 15.49 -1.35
C ASP A 103 14.84 14.74 -2.62
N ARG A 104 14.89 13.41 -2.59
CA ARG A 104 15.22 12.61 -3.77
C ARG A 104 14.00 12.40 -4.66
N LYS A 105 14.11 12.86 -5.92
CA LYS A 105 13.13 12.55 -6.98
C LYS A 105 13.53 11.27 -7.70
N ALA A 106 13.32 10.12 -7.06
CA ALA A 106 13.58 8.82 -7.65
C ALA A 106 12.25 8.17 -8.14
N PRO A 107 12.19 7.60 -9.35
CA PRO A 107 10.96 7.02 -9.90
C PRO A 107 10.53 5.71 -9.21
N ASN A 108 11.41 5.13 -8.40
CA ASN A 108 11.21 3.92 -7.62
C ASN A 108 11.03 4.22 -6.12
N LEU A 109 10.53 5.40 -5.77
CA LEU A 109 10.35 5.85 -4.39
C LEU A 109 8.94 6.37 -4.18
N ILE A 110 8.18 5.72 -3.30
CA ILE A 110 6.89 6.17 -2.81
C ILE A 110 7.07 6.77 -1.42
N TYR A 111 6.69 8.03 -1.27
CA TYR A 111 6.52 8.68 0.02
C TYR A 111 5.13 8.49 0.57
N ASP A 112 5.08 8.10 1.84
CA ASP A 112 3.86 7.89 2.59
C ASP A 112 3.92 8.52 3.98
N ASP A 113 3.94 9.83 3.95
CA ASP A 113 3.78 10.73 5.08
C ASP A 113 2.49 10.48 5.90
N SER A 114 1.43 9.98 5.25
CA SER A 114 0.15 9.67 5.89
C SER A 114 0.09 8.32 6.63
N ALA A 115 1.15 7.50 6.55
CA ALA A 115 1.18 6.12 7.04
C ALA A 115 0.03 5.24 6.48
N GLY A 116 -0.42 5.50 5.26
CA GLY A 116 -1.43 4.71 4.56
C GLY A 116 -1.00 3.27 4.33
N PHE A 117 0.29 3.03 4.07
CA PHE A 117 0.87 1.70 3.92
C PHE A 117 0.74 0.87 5.19
N ASP A 118 0.95 1.49 6.34
CA ASP A 118 0.88 0.82 7.65
C ASP A 118 -0.54 0.27 7.89
N THR A 119 -1.58 0.93 7.36
CA THR A 119 -2.98 0.47 7.47
C THR A 119 -3.25 -0.85 6.74
N LEU A 120 -2.41 -1.24 5.78
CA LEU A 120 -2.55 -2.50 5.05
C LEU A 120 -2.22 -3.71 5.92
N ASN A 121 -1.47 -3.50 7.01
CA ASN A 121 -0.98 -4.51 7.95
C ASN A 121 -0.26 -5.68 7.22
N ILE A 122 0.57 -5.32 6.23
CA ILE A 122 1.41 -6.28 5.49
C ILE A 122 2.70 -6.57 6.27
N VAL A 123 3.29 -5.55 6.90
CA VAL A 123 4.49 -5.62 7.74
C VAL A 123 4.32 -4.73 8.97
N LYS A 124 5.07 -5.02 10.04
CA LYS A 124 5.03 -4.28 11.32
C LYS A 124 6.32 -3.54 11.66
N SER A 125 7.31 -3.61 10.78
CA SER A 125 8.62 -2.97 10.91
C SER A 125 9.20 -2.71 9.51
N CYS A 126 10.42 -2.17 9.42
CA CYS A 126 11.12 -2.14 8.16
C CYS A 126 11.21 -3.57 7.59
N ALA A 127 11.15 -3.72 6.28
CA ALA A 127 11.11 -5.05 5.68
C ALA A 127 11.64 -5.08 4.26
N ILE A 128 12.05 -6.27 3.84
CA ILE A 128 12.25 -6.62 2.43
C ILE A 128 11.12 -7.55 2.02
N ILE A 129 10.40 -7.17 0.96
CA ILE A 129 9.37 -8.00 0.34
C ILE A 129 9.89 -8.42 -1.02
N THR A 130 10.03 -9.73 -1.25
CA THR A 130 10.41 -10.26 -2.56
C THR A 130 9.17 -10.66 -3.34
N ILE A 131 9.09 -10.22 -4.59
CA ILE A 131 8.00 -10.50 -5.51
C ILE A 131 8.51 -11.43 -6.60
N SER A 132 7.69 -12.43 -6.96
CA SER A 132 7.96 -13.30 -8.10
C SER A 132 6.68 -13.52 -8.87
N GLY A 133 6.60 -12.96 -10.08
CA GLY A 133 5.34 -12.87 -10.82
C GLY A 133 4.31 -12.04 -10.06
N LYS A 134 3.06 -12.50 -10.01
CA LYS A 134 1.93 -11.78 -9.36
C LYS A 134 1.68 -12.23 -7.92
N LYS A 135 2.75 -12.46 -7.16
CA LYS A 135 2.66 -12.88 -5.76
C LYS A 135 3.84 -12.40 -4.93
N ILE A 136 3.60 -12.22 -3.64
CA ILE A 136 4.64 -12.07 -2.63
C ILE A 136 5.25 -13.46 -2.40
N ASN A 137 6.57 -13.58 -2.59
CA ASN A 137 7.33 -14.80 -2.34
C ASN A 137 7.79 -14.88 -0.88
N SER A 138 8.31 -13.78 -0.34
CA SER A 138 8.83 -13.70 1.02
C SER A 138 8.69 -12.29 1.58
N ILE A 139 8.55 -12.21 2.90
CA ILE A 139 8.60 -10.98 3.69
C ILE A 139 9.65 -11.21 4.79
N GLU A 140 10.71 -10.42 4.78
CA GLU A 140 11.75 -10.44 5.80
C GLU A 140 11.68 -9.13 6.60
N GLU A 141 11.04 -9.19 7.77
CA GLU A 141 10.96 -8.07 8.72
C GLU A 141 12.27 -7.89 9.49
N ILE A 142 12.68 -6.64 9.64
CA ILE A 142 13.95 -6.27 10.25
C ILE A 142 13.83 -6.26 11.77
N ASN A 143 14.75 -6.98 12.41
CA ASN A 143 14.83 -7.08 13.85
C ASN A 143 16.28 -7.26 14.30
N VAL A 144 16.49 -7.37 15.61
CA VAL A 144 17.83 -7.45 16.22
C VAL A 144 18.64 -8.65 15.69
N LYS A 145 17.98 -9.74 15.29
CA LYS A 145 18.66 -10.97 14.88
C LYS A 145 19.20 -10.90 13.46
N ASN A 146 18.57 -10.14 12.56
CA ASN A 146 18.89 -10.18 11.12
C ASN A 146 19.38 -8.84 10.55
N VAL A 147 19.29 -7.72 11.27
CA VAL A 147 19.59 -6.39 10.72
C VAL A 147 20.97 -6.28 10.05
N TYR A 148 22.01 -6.86 10.64
CA TYR A 148 23.37 -6.80 10.09
C TYR A 148 23.53 -7.68 8.85
N GLU A 149 22.97 -8.89 8.88
CA GLU A 149 23.02 -9.81 7.73
C GLU A 149 22.32 -9.17 6.53
N VAL A 150 21.09 -8.69 6.73
CA VAL A 150 20.27 -8.11 5.66
C VAL A 150 20.89 -6.81 5.13
N SER A 151 21.41 -5.96 6.01
CA SER A 151 22.08 -4.71 5.60
C SER A 151 23.35 -4.94 4.75
N ASN A 152 23.99 -6.10 4.92
CA ASN A 152 25.21 -6.44 4.19
C ASN A 152 24.94 -7.08 2.82
N ARG A 153 23.78 -7.72 2.61
CA ARG A 153 23.43 -8.34 1.31
C ARG A 153 23.41 -7.33 0.15
N GLY A 154 23.05 -6.08 0.41
CA GLY A 154 23.08 -5.00 -0.58
C GLY A 154 24.47 -4.43 -0.88
N GLN A 155 25.57 -4.96 -0.32
CA GLN A 155 26.94 -4.47 -0.57
C GLN A 155 27.71 -5.30 -1.62
N GLY A 156 27.18 -6.44 -2.07
CA GLY A 156 27.92 -7.44 -2.84
C GLY A 156 27.68 -7.46 -4.35
N VAL A 157 26.97 -6.48 -4.92
CA VAL A 157 26.74 -6.41 -6.37
C VAL A 157 27.72 -5.40 -6.97
N ASN A 158 28.90 -5.88 -7.37
CA ASN A 158 29.79 -5.22 -8.32
C ASN A 158 29.79 -6.02 -9.62
#